data_AF-A0A956K9A9-F1
#
_entry.id   AF-A0A956K9A9-F1
#
_cell.length_a   1.000
_cell.length_b   1.000
_cell.length_c   1.000
_cell.angle_alpha   90.00
_cell.angle_beta   90.00
_cell.angle_gamma   90.00
#
_symmetry.space_group_name_H-M   'P 1'
#
loop_
_entity.id
_entity.type
_entity.pdbx_description
1 polymer ?
#
loop_
_entity_poly.entity_id
_entity_poly.type
_entity_poly.pdbx_seq_one_letter_code
_entity_poly.pdbx_strand_id
1 'polypeptide(L)'
;MVVFNGYAVIVAILIALIAVPLNWLAPSLLDGQYGDLVLASIAFVVSGIAEPIGLKARIFWLPIWLWSLVIATYQLYQLWGVAGLVGGLVLVGGAIAGLIVLIRKNELQEWARAPQELVLARSMADNLESRQQCFTHLDAAFINLLLVKETPQMWAHQRELLATLRPLLGNGLDPEKVAAIERLDQAYAAKISDPEAELDNDDVSAVHELIQLHLE
;
A
#
# COMPACT_ATOMS: atom_id res chain seq x y z
N MET A 1 16.21 -22.50 -4.00
CA MET A 1 16.37 -21.38 -4.96
C MET A 1 15.82 -20.14 -4.30
N VAL A 2 16.67 -19.19 -3.92
CA VAL A 2 16.21 -17.96 -3.28
C VAL A 2 15.83 -16.97 -4.38
N VAL A 3 14.56 -16.57 -4.41
CA VAL A 3 14.07 -15.58 -5.38
C VAL A 3 14.25 -14.21 -4.73
N PHE A 4 15.24 -13.46 -5.22
CA PHE A 4 15.46 -12.06 -4.85
C PHE A 4 15.05 -11.16 -6.02
N ASN A 5 14.42 -10.03 -5.74
CA ASN A 5 14.20 -9.01 -6.76
C ASN A 5 15.42 -8.09 -6.89
N GLY A 6 15.57 -7.39 -8.02
CA GLY A 6 16.72 -6.51 -8.25
C GLY A 6 16.89 -5.43 -7.17
N TYR A 7 15.78 -4.95 -6.59
CA TYR A 7 15.80 -4.00 -5.48
C TYR A 7 16.45 -4.57 -4.20
N ALA A 8 16.37 -5.88 -3.96
CA ALA A 8 17.06 -6.51 -2.83
C ALA A 8 18.58 -6.38 -2.93
N VAL A 9 19.15 -6.40 -4.14
CA VAL A 9 20.58 -6.19 -4.36
C VAL A 9 20.97 -4.75 -4.00
N ILE A 10 20.18 -3.77 -4.43
CA ILE A 10 20.42 -2.35 -4.13
C ILE A 10 20.37 -2.12 -2.61
N VAL A 11 19.34 -2.65 -1.93
CA VAL A 11 19.21 -2.52 -0.48
C VAL A 11 20.34 -3.24 0.25
N ALA A 12 20.79 -4.40 -0.22
CA ALA A 12 21.95 -5.10 0.34
C ALA A 12 23.24 -4.27 0.23
N ILE A 13 23.45 -3.57 -0.90
CA ILE A 13 24.57 -2.65 -1.08
C ILE A 13 24.47 -1.49 -0.08
N LEU A 14 23.28 -0.89 0.10
CA LEU A 14 23.08 0.19 1.08
C LEU A 14 23.36 -0.27 2.51
N ILE A 15 22.95 -1.48 2.88
CA ILE A 15 23.25 -2.08 4.18
C ILE A 15 24.77 -2.24 4.34
N ALA A 16 25.46 -2.77 3.32
CA ALA A 16 26.91 -2.94 3.34
C ALA A 16 27.65 -1.60 3.43
N LEU A 17 27.17 -0.55 2.76
CA LEU A 17 27.74 0.80 2.83
C LEU A 17 27.67 1.42 4.24
N ILE A 18 26.78 0.94 5.11
CA ILE A 18 26.72 1.34 6.51
C ILE A 18 27.50 0.37 7.40
N ALA A 19 27.30 -0.93 7.20
CA ALA A 19 27.90 -1.98 8.03
C ALA A 19 29.43 -2.03 7.89
N VAL A 20 29.99 -1.86 6.68
CA VAL A 20 31.44 -1.94 6.45
C VAL A 20 32.20 -0.80 7.15
N PRO A 21 31.82 0.49 6.99
CA PRO A 21 32.44 1.56 7.75
C PRO A 21 32.24 1.41 9.25
N LEU A 22 31.06 0.93 9.69
CA LEU A 22 30.80 0.68 11.11
C LEU A 22 31.75 -0.39 11.67
N ASN A 23 32.01 -1.47 10.91
CA ASN A 23 32.96 -2.51 11.31
C ASN A 23 34.38 -1.97 11.42
N TRP A 24 34.76 -1.07 10.51
CA TRP A 24 36.09 -0.46 10.52
C TRP A 24 36.29 0.49 11.71
N LEU A 25 35.27 1.27 12.05
CA LEU A 25 35.33 2.25 13.16
C LEU A 25 35.12 1.62 14.54
N ALA A 26 34.29 0.58 14.63
CA ALA A 26 33.88 -0.05 15.88
C ALA A 26 33.64 -1.57 15.67
N PRO A 27 34.71 -2.36 15.44
CA PRO A 27 34.59 -3.79 15.11
C PRO A 27 33.91 -4.59 16.22
N SER A 28 34.05 -4.17 17.48
CA SER A 28 33.39 -4.80 18.62
C SER A 28 31.86 -4.82 18.54
N LEU A 29 31.25 -3.95 17.73
CA LEU A 29 29.81 -3.94 17.51
C LEU A 29 29.34 -5.05 16.56
N LEU A 30 30.15 -5.44 15.58
CA LEU A 30 29.77 -6.40 14.54
C LEU A 30 30.43 -7.78 14.72
N ASP A 31 31.66 -7.83 15.23
CA ASP A 31 32.35 -9.09 15.57
C ASP A 31 31.97 -9.63 16.97
N GLY A 32 31.25 -8.82 17.76
CA GLY A 32 30.82 -9.17 19.11
C GLY A 32 29.56 -10.04 19.15
N GLN A 33 29.16 -10.46 20.36
CA GLN A 33 27.95 -11.27 20.59
C GLN A 33 26.64 -10.60 20.11
N TYR A 34 26.67 -9.29 19.86
CA TYR A 34 25.52 -8.50 19.38
C TYR A 34 25.55 -8.25 17.87
N GLY A 35 26.55 -8.76 17.14
CA GLY A 35 26.79 -8.43 15.74
C GLY A 35 25.59 -8.65 14.83
N ASP A 36 24.95 -9.81 14.94
CA ASP A 36 23.76 -10.16 14.17
C ASP A 36 22.56 -9.25 14.50
N LEU A 37 22.43 -8.84 15.76
CA LEU A 37 21.37 -7.92 16.19
C LEU A 37 21.59 -6.51 15.64
N VAL A 38 22.85 -6.04 15.64
CA VAL A 38 23.24 -4.76 15.04
C VAL A 38 23.00 -4.80 13.53
N LEU A 39 23.42 -5.86 12.84
CA LEU A 39 23.21 -6.02 11.41
C LEU A 39 21.71 -6.09 11.06
N ALA A 40 20.92 -6.83 11.82
CA ALA A 40 19.47 -6.89 11.66
C ALA A 40 18.81 -5.52 11.88
N SER A 41 19.29 -4.73 12.85
CA SER A 41 18.79 -3.38 13.11
C SER A 41 19.11 -2.42 11.95
N ILE A 42 20.34 -2.48 11.41
CA ILE A 42 20.72 -1.71 10.21
C ILE A 42 19.85 -2.13 9.04
N ALA A 43 19.69 -3.43 8.80
CA ALA A 43 18.86 -3.95 7.72
C ALA A 43 17.41 -3.49 7.85
N PHE A 44 16.83 -3.51 9.05
CA PHE A 44 15.49 -3.01 9.34
C PHE A 44 15.34 -1.53 8.98
N VAL A 45 16.25 -0.68 9.47
CA VAL A 45 16.18 0.77 9.23
C VAL A 45 16.37 1.11 7.75
N VAL A 46 17.41 0.55 7.11
CA VAL A 46 17.71 0.84 5.70
C VAL A 46 16.56 0.38 4.81
N SER A 47 16.08 -0.85 4.98
CA SER A 47 15.00 -1.37 4.14
C SER A 47 13.65 -0.70 4.44
N GLY A 48 13.39 -0.33 5.69
CA GLY A 48 12.20 0.42 6.09
C GLY A 48 12.15 1.83 5.52
N ILE A 49 13.31 2.49 5.34
CA ILE A 49 13.39 3.80 4.66
C ILE A 49 13.36 3.63 3.13
N ALA A 50 13.95 2.57 2.59
CA ALA A 50 14.04 2.33 1.16
C ALA A 50 12.66 2.05 0.53
N GLU A 51 11.78 1.35 1.23
CA GLU A 51 10.47 0.96 0.71
C GLU A 51 9.55 2.17 0.36
N PRO A 52 9.41 3.20 1.22
CA PRO A 52 8.71 4.45 0.88
C PRO A 52 9.28 5.20 -0.33
N ILE A 53 10.56 5.00 -0.67
CA ILE A 53 11.23 5.64 -1.83
C ILE A 53 10.99 4.82 -3.12
N GLY A 54 10.21 3.74 -3.04
CA GLY A 54 9.89 2.86 -4.17
C GLY A 54 10.84 1.68 -4.32
N LEU A 55 11.88 1.56 -3.48
CA LEU A 55 12.78 0.41 -3.47
C LEU A 55 12.12 -0.73 -2.68
N LYS A 56 11.13 -1.39 -3.30
CA LYS A 56 10.36 -2.50 -2.72
C LYS A 56 11.19 -3.79 -2.68
N ALA A 57 12.26 -3.81 -1.87
CA ALA A 57 13.16 -4.95 -1.74
C ALA A 57 12.49 -6.11 -1.02
N ARG A 58 12.49 -7.29 -1.66
CA ARG A 58 11.82 -8.50 -1.15
C ARG A 58 12.73 -9.71 -1.22
N ILE A 59 12.62 -10.57 -0.22
CA ILE A 59 13.21 -11.91 -0.19
C ILE A 59 12.04 -12.89 -0.22
N PHE A 60 11.95 -13.68 -1.29
CA PHE A 60 10.70 -14.36 -1.68
C PHE A 60 9.58 -13.34 -1.92
N TRP A 61 8.55 -13.31 -1.07
CA TRP A 61 7.44 -12.36 -1.13
C TRP A 61 7.43 -11.37 0.04
N LEU A 62 8.32 -11.54 1.03
CA LEU A 62 8.34 -10.71 2.23
C LEU A 62 9.34 -9.56 2.10
N PRO A 63 9.00 -8.36 2.59
CA PRO A 63 9.92 -7.23 2.58
C PRO A 63 11.09 -7.47 3.54
N ILE A 64 12.28 -6.94 3.19
CA ILE A 64 13.51 -7.16 3.96
C ILE A 64 13.40 -6.67 5.41
N TRP A 65 12.68 -5.57 5.66
CA TRP A 65 12.52 -5.05 7.02
C TRP A 65 11.80 -6.06 7.91
N LEU A 66 10.84 -6.82 7.37
CA LEU A 66 10.12 -7.83 8.12
C LEU A 66 11.03 -9.01 8.47
N TRP A 67 11.86 -9.46 7.53
CA TRP A 67 12.90 -10.45 7.80
C TRP A 67 13.88 -9.99 8.89
N SER A 68 14.22 -8.71 8.86
CA SER A 68 15.13 -8.10 9.84
C SER A 68 14.54 -8.14 11.25
N LEU A 69 13.23 -7.92 11.40
CA LEU A 69 12.54 -8.07 12.69
C LEU A 69 12.53 -9.51 13.21
N VAL A 70 12.34 -10.50 12.32
CA VAL A 70 12.39 -11.92 12.70
C VAL A 70 13.79 -12.30 13.20
N ILE A 71 14.83 -11.89 12.47
CA ILE A 71 16.22 -12.14 12.86
C ILE A 71 16.53 -11.44 14.18
N ALA A 72 16.16 -10.15 14.32
CA ALA A 72 16.37 -9.40 15.56
C ALA A 72 15.66 -10.07 16.75
N THR A 73 14.42 -10.51 16.59
CA THR A 73 13.66 -11.21 17.64
C THR A 73 14.31 -12.53 18.05
N TYR A 74 14.79 -13.30 17.09
CA TYR A 74 15.53 -14.53 17.36
C TYR A 74 16.83 -14.27 18.12
N GLN A 75 17.59 -13.25 17.72
CA GLN A 75 18.84 -12.86 18.40
C GLN A 75 18.58 -12.35 19.82
N LEU A 76 17.53 -11.57 20.03
CA LEU A 76 17.10 -11.14 21.36
C LEU A 76 16.80 -12.35 22.26
N TYR A 77 16.13 -13.38 21.73
CA TYR A 77 15.87 -14.62 22.46
C TYR A 77 17.17 -15.37 22.80
N GLN A 78 18.13 -15.45 21.88
CA GLN A 78 19.43 -16.09 22.16
C GLN A 78 20.20 -15.38 23.28
N LEU A 79 20.15 -14.05 23.32
CA LEU A 79 20.91 -13.23 24.28
C LEU A 79 20.24 -13.15 25.66
N TRP A 80 18.92 -13.05 25.70
CA TRP A 80 18.16 -12.74 26.92
C TRP A 80 17.03 -13.73 27.23
N GLY A 81 16.97 -14.86 26.51
CA GLY A 81 15.96 -15.88 26.68
C GLY A 81 14.54 -15.33 26.49
N VAL A 82 13.62 -15.72 27.38
CA VAL A 82 12.21 -15.34 27.31
C VAL A 82 12.02 -13.81 27.37
N ALA A 83 12.84 -13.10 28.15
CA ALA A 83 12.76 -11.64 28.23
C ALA A 83 13.05 -10.98 26.87
N GLY A 84 14.04 -11.50 26.14
CA GLY A 84 14.36 -11.06 24.78
C GLY A 84 13.25 -11.36 23.78
N LEU A 85 12.61 -12.54 23.88
CA LEU A 85 11.46 -12.89 23.04
C LEU A 85 10.29 -11.91 23.25
N VAL A 86 9.95 -11.60 24.51
CA VAL A 86 8.90 -10.62 24.82
C VAL A 86 9.26 -9.25 24.22
N GLY A 87 10.51 -8.80 24.38
CA GLY A 87 10.99 -7.56 23.77
C GLY A 87 10.87 -7.55 22.24
N GLY A 88 11.25 -8.65 21.58
CA GLY A 88 11.14 -8.80 20.13
C GLY A 88 9.68 -8.79 19.65
N LEU A 89 8.77 -9.46 20.36
CA LEU A 89 7.33 -9.42 20.04
C LEU A 89 6.74 -8.01 20.19
N VAL A 90 7.18 -7.24 21.19
CA VAL A 90 6.78 -5.83 21.34
C VAL A 90 7.28 -4.99 20.16
N LEU A 91 8.51 -5.22 19.67
CA LEU A 91 9.04 -4.54 18.48
C LEU A 91 8.26 -4.89 17.21
N VAL A 92 7.93 -6.17 17.02
CA VAL A 92 7.10 -6.62 15.89
C VAL A 92 5.71 -6.00 15.96
N GLY A 93 5.06 -6.04 17.12
CA GLY A 93 3.75 -5.41 17.34
C GLY A 93 3.78 -3.91 17.11
N GLY A 94 4.84 -3.23 17.56
CA GLY A 94 5.07 -1.80 17.33
C GLY A 94 5.26 -1.47 15.85
N ALA A 95 6.00 -2.29 15.11
CA ALA A 95 6.18 -2.12 13.67
C ALA A 95 4.87 -2.29 12.90
N ILE A 96 4.07 -3.31 13.24
CA ILE A 96 2.74 -3.52 12.65
C ILE A 96 1.81 -2.35 12.99
N ALA A 97 1.77 -1.91 14.24
CA ALA A 97 0.98 -0.74 14.65
C ALA A 97 1.41 0.53 13.89
N GLY A 98 2.71 0.74 13.72
CA GLY A 98 3.25 1.83 12.90
C GLY A 98 2.81 1.75 11.45
N LEU A 99 2.85 0.55 10.85
CA LEU A 99 2.36 0.31 9.48
C LEU A 99 0.87 0.65 9.33
N ILE A 100 0.04 0.21 10.28
CA ILE A 100 -1.40 0.52 10.33
C ILE A 100 -1.63 2.03 10.37
N VAL A 101 -0.89 2.76 11.20
CA VAL A 101 -0.99 4.23 11.29
C VAL A 101 -0.56 4.90 9.99
N LEU A 102 0.49 4.41 9.34
CA LEU A 102 0.97 4.94 8.06
C LEU A 102 -0.04 4.70 6.94
N ILE A 103 -0.57 3.48 6.80
CA ILE A 103 -1.60 3.16 5.79
C ILE A 103 -2.83 4.03 6.00
N ARG A 104 -3.33 4.12 7.24
CA ARG A 104 -4.48 4.97 7.57
C ARG A 104 -4.22 6.45 7.24
N LYS A 105 -2.99 6.94 7.46
CA LYS A 105 -2.61 8.31 7.10
C LYS A 105 -2.61 8.51 5.59
N ASN A 106 -2.10 7.55 4.83
CA ASN A 106 -2.09 7.61 3.37
C ASN A 106 -3.51 7.57 2.80
N GLU A 107 -4.36 6.67 3.29
CA GLU A 107 -5.78 6.59 2.92
C GLU A 107 -6.54 7.90 3.18
N LEU A 108 -6.28 8.56 4.32
CA LEU A 108 -6.86 9.88 4.60
C LEU A 108 -6.34 10.98 3.67
N GLN A 109 -5.09 10.89 3.22
CA GLN A 109 -4.51 11.82 2.26
C GLN A 109 -5.06 11.60 0.84
N GLU A 110 -5.25 10.36 0.44
CA GLU A 110 -5.91 9.98 -0.81
C GLU A 110 -7.34 10.51 -0.82
N TRP A 111 -8.10 10.28 0.26
CA TRP A 111 -9.44 10.86 0.40
C TRP A 111 -9.45 12.38 0.31
N ALA A 112 -8.51 13.07 0.95
CA ALA A 112 -8.45 14.53 0.90
C ALA A 112 -8.22 15.08 -0.52
N ARG A 113 -7.62 14.29 -1.42
CA ARG A 113 -7.36 14.66 -2.82
C ARG A 113 -8.46 14.21 -3.77
N ALA A 114 -9.09 13.08 -3.52
CA ALA A 114 -10.04 12.44 -4.43
C ALA A 114 -11.18 13.35 -4.95
N PRO A 115 -11.81 14.23 -4.15
CA PRO A 115 -12.81 15.17 -4.68
C PRO A 115 -12.26 16.15 -5.72
N GLN A 116 -11.01 16.61 -5.56
CA GLN A 116 -10.36 17.50 -6.51
C GLN A 116 -10.06 16.77 -7.82
N GLU A 117 -9.57 15.53 -7.72
CA GLU A 117 -9.31 14.67 -8.87
C GLU A 117 -10.59 14.39 -9.68
N LEU A 118 -11.72 14.17 -9.02
CA LEU A 118 -13.01 13.97 -9.69
C LEU A 118 -13.47 15.21 -10.46
N VAL A 119 -13.26 16.41 -9.90
CA VAL A 119 -13.56 17.68 -10.59
C VAL A 119 -12.68 17.85 -11.82
N LEU A 120 -11.39 17.52 -11.72
CA LEU A 120 -10.46 17.55 -12.87
C LEU A 120 -10.88 16.56 -13.95
N ALA A 121 -11.21 15.31 -13.57
CA ALA A 121 -11.70 14.30 -14.50
C ALA A 121 -12.93 14.78 -15.28
N ARG A 122 -13.90 15.40 -14.59
CA ARG A 122 -15.11 15.96 -15.22
C ARG A 122 -14.82 17.06 -16.22
N SER A 123 -13.90 17.96 -15.90
CA SER A 123 -13.50 19.04 -16.82
C SER A 123 -12.87 18.53 -18.12
N MET A 124 -12.33 17.31 -18.11
CA MET A 124 -11.68 16.67 -19.24
C MET A 124 -12.58 15.68 -19.99
N ALA A 125 -13.78 15.38 -19.46
CA ALA A 125 -14.65 14.33 -19.94
C ALA A 125 -15.12 14.54 -21.39
N ASP A 126 -15.29 15.80 -21.81
CA ASP A 126 -15.76 16.16 -23.14
C ASP A 126 -14.64 16.22 -24.19
N ASN A 127 -13.36 16.14 -23.78
CA ASN A 127 -12.22 16.26 -24.67
C ASN A 127 -11.56 14.89 -24.90
N LEU A 128 -11.73 14.38 -26.13
CA LEU A 128 -11.17 13.10 -26.59
C LEU A 128 -9.63 13.05 -26.53
N GLU A 129 -8.94 14.18 -26.72
CA GLU A 129 -7.47 14.24 -26.67
C GLU A 129 -6.95 14.06 -25.23
N SER A 130 -7.76 14.40 -24.22
CA SER A 130 -7.43 14.23 -22.80
C SER A 130 -8.02 12.97 -22.18
N ARG A 131 -8.53 12.03 -22.98
CA ARG A 131 -9.22 10.84 -22.45
C ARG A 131 -8.36 10.03 -21.49
N GLN A 132 -7.10 9.76 -21.82
CA GLN A 132 -6.18 9.03 -20.94
C GLN A 132 -5.91 9.78 -19.63
N GLN A 133 -5.74 11.11 -19.70
CA GLN A 133 -5.57 11.95 -18.51
C GLN A 133 -6.84 11.96 -17.64
N CYS A 134 -8.02 11.97 -18.26
CA CYS A 134 -9.30 11.84 -17.56
C CYS A 134 -9.35 10.52 -16.77
N PHE A 135 -8.95 9.39 -17.38
CA PHE A 135 -8.88 8.11 -16.66
C PHE A 135 -7.83 8.11 -15.55
N THR A 136 -6.69 8.80 -15.70
CA THR A 136 -5.71 8.96 -14.60
C THR A 136 -6.33 9.67 -13.40
N HIS A 137 -7.10 10.72 -13.65
CA HIS A 137 -7.82 11.45 -12.58
C HIS A 137 -8.97 10.63 -12.00
N LEU A 138 -9.67 9.81 -12.80
CA LEU A 138 -10.70 8.89 -12.29
C LEU A 138 -10.10 7.80 -11.40
N ASP A 139 -8.94 7.25 -11.77
CA ASP A 139 -8.24 6.27 -10.95
C ASP A 139 -7.80 6.89 -9.61
N ALA A 140 -7.22 8.09 -9.64
CA ALA A 140 -6.83 8.81 -8.43
C ALA A 140 -8.04 9.26 -7.57
N ALA A 141 -9.21 9.46 -8.19
CA ALA A 141 -10.45 9.76 -7.49
C ALA A 141 -11.15 8.50 -6.94
N PHE A 142 -10.80 7.31 -7.42
CA PHE A 142 -11.35 6.05 -6.96
C PHE A 142 -10.62 5.59 -5.69
N ILE A 143 -11.38 5.43 -4.62
CA ILE A 143 -10.83 5.19 -3.28
C ILE A 143 -11.22 3.79 -2.81
N ASN A 144 -10.22 2.96 -2.53
CA ASN A 144 -10.42 1.68 -1.86
C ASN A 144 -9.79 1.75 -0.46
N LEU A 145 -10.61 2.06 0.53
CA LEU A 145 -10.17 2.26 1.92
C LEU A 145 -10.18 0.93 2.68
N LEU A 146 -9.04 0.52 3.22
CA LEU A 146 -8.92 -0.71 4.01
C LEU A 146 -9.04 -0.43 5.52
N LEU A 147 -8.45 0.66 6.01
CA LEU A 147 -8.31 0.94 7.45
C LEU A 147 -9.13 2.15 7.92
N VAL A 148 -9.48 3.07 7.02
CA VAL A 148 -10.34 4.21 7.32
C VAL A 148 -11.79 3.78 7.32
N LYS A 149 -12.51 4.13 8.39
CA LYS A 149 -13.95 3.93 8.46
C LYS A 149 -14.64 4.73 7.37
N GLU A 150 -15.31 4.03 6.46
CA GLU A 150 -16.09 4.63 5.40
C GLU A 150 -17.23 5.51 5.96
N THR A 151 -17.56 6.57 5.22
CA THR A 151 -18.57 7.54 5.60
C THR A 151 -19.59 7.73 4.47
N PRO A 152 -20.81 8.22 4.77
CA PRO A 152 -21.80 8.55 3.74
C PRO A 152 -21.29 9.49 2.64
N GLN A 153 -20.37 10.39 2.98
CA GLN A 153 -19.75 11.30 2.02
C GLN A 153 -18.82 10.57 1.04
N MET A 154 -18.09 9.56 1.51
CA MET A 154 -17.22 8.73 0.66
C MET A 154 -18.05 7.86 -0.29
N TRP A 155 -19.15 7.27 0.18
CA TRP A 155 -20.05 6.51 -0.70
C TRP A 155 -20.73 7.43 -1.72
N ALA A 156 -21.16 8.64 -1.32
CA ALA A 156 -21.72 9.61 -2.25
C ALA A 156 -20.70 10.03 -3.33
N HIS A 157 -19.44 10.26 -2.95
CA HIS A 157 -18.34 10.53 -3.88
C HIS A 157 -18.12 9.38 -4.86
N GLN A 158 -18.12 8.12 -4.39
CA GLN A 158 -17.96 6.96 -5.26
C GLN A 158 -19.10 6.84 -6.28
N ARG A 159 -20.35 7.08 -5.87
CA ARG A 159 -21.48 7.15 -6.81
C ARG A 159 -21.31 8.24 -7.86
N GLU A 160 -20.82 9.39 -7.41
CA GLU A 160 -20.56 10.53 -8.28
C GLU A 160 -19.47 10.22 -9.33
N LEU A 161 -18.46 9.45 -8.93
CA LEU A 161 -17.43 8.91 -9.82
C LEU A 161 -18.04 7.93 -10.84
N LEU A 162 -18.85 6.96 -10.40
CA LEU A 162 -19.53 6.01 -11.30
C LEU A 162 -20.43 6.71 -12.33
N ALA A 163 -21.15 7.74 -11.90
CA ALA A 163 -21.97 8.57 -12.78
C ALA A 163 -21.13 9.32 -13.82
N THR A 164 -19.90 9.72 -13.47
CA THR A 164 -18.95 10.38 -14.38
C THR A 164 -18.31 9.37 -15.35
N LEU A 165 -18.03 8.16 -14.87
CA LEU A 165 -17.42 7.08 -15.65
C LEU A 165 -18.37 6.51 -16.71
N ARG A 166 -19.66 6.35 -16.39
CA ARG A 166 -20.68 5.75 -17.27
C ARG A 166 -20.75 6.35 -18.69
N PRO A 167 -20.81 7.67 -18.90
CA PRO A 167 -20.85 8.24 -20.25
C PRO A 167 -19.53 8.10 -21.02
N LEU A 168 -18.38 8.13 -20.32
CA LEU A 168 -17.04 8.04 -20.92
C LEU A 168 -16.73 6.69 -21.53
N LEU A 169 -17.49 5.70 -21.10
CA LEU A 169 -17.34 4.31 -21.41
C LEU A 169 -18.03 3.93 -22.75
N GLY A 170 -19.05 4.69 -23.17
CA GLY A 170 -19.71 4.53 -24.46
C GLY A 170 -20.51 3.21 -24.62
N ASN A 171 -21.10 3.00 -25.80
CA ASN A 171 -21.98 1.85 -26.10
C ASN A 171 -21.23 0.53 -26.43
N GLY A 172 -19.90 0.54 -26.38
CA GLY A 172 -19.05 -0.59 -26.82
C GLY A 172 -18.58 -1.52 -25.70
N LEU A 173 -19.06 -1.33 -24.47
CA LEU A 173 -18.62 -2.15 -23.34
C LEU A 173 -19.28 -3.51 -23.29
N ASP A 174 -18.51 -4.41 -22.69
CA ASP A 174 -19.01 -5.66 -22.17
C ASP A 174 -20.22 -5.40 -21.25
N PRO A 175 -21.39 -6.00 -21.54
CA PRO A 175 -22.57 -5.92 -20.70
C PRO A 175 -22.30 -6.27 -19.24
N GLU A 176 -21.35 -7.16 -18.96
CA GLU A 176 -20.99 -7.57 -17.61
C GLU A 176 -20.36 -6.41 -16.82
N LYS A 177 -19.49 -5.62 -17.46
CA LYS A 177 -18.86 -4.46 -16.81
C LYS A 177 -19.84 -3.32 -16.58
N VAL A 178 -20.81 -3.13 -17.48
CA VAL A 178 -21.91 -2.18 -17.27
C VAL A 178 -22.78 -2.61 -16.09
N ALA A 179 -23.11 -3.90 -16.00
CA ALA A 179 -23.86 -4.45 -14.87
C ALA A 179 -23.11 -4.30 -13.54
N ALA A 180 -21.77 -4.46 -13.53
CA ALA A 180 -20.95 -4.22 -12.34
C ALA A 180 -21.04 -2.76 -11.85
N ILE A 181 -20.98 -1.77 -12.76
CA ILE A 181 -21.17 -0.36 -12.42
C ILE A 181 -22.55 -0.10 -11.80
N GLU A 182 -23.60 -0.68 -12.38
CA GLU A 182 -24.97 -0.51 -11.88
C GLU A 182 -25.20 -1.16 -10.52
N ARG A 183 -24.69 -2.39 -10.31
CA ARG A 183 -24.73 -3.08 -9.02
C ARG A 183 -23.97 -2.29 -7.95
N LEU A 184 -22.79 -1.78 -8.31
CA LEU A 184 -21.97 -1.00 -7.38
C LEU A 184 -22.62 0.35 -7.03
N ASP A 185 -23.23 1.06 -7.98
CA ASP A 185 -23.99 2.29 -7.68
C ASP A 185 -25.16 2.02 -6.73
N GLN A 186 -25.90 0.93 -6.94
CA GLN A 186 -26.98 0.51 -6.05
C GLN A 186 -26.48 0.15 -4.66
N ALA A 187 -25.36 -0.58 -4.57
CA ALA A 187 -24.76 -0.97 -3.29
C ALA A 187 -24.28 0.27 -2.51
N TYR A 188 -23.66 1.25 -3.17
CA TYR A 188 -23.31 2.52 -2.52
C TYR A 188 -24.55 3.32 -2.11
N ALA A 189 -25.62 3.31 -2.91
CA ALA A 189 -26.89 3.95 -2.54
C ALA A 189 -27.51 3.31 -1.29
N ALA A 190 -27.45 1.98 -1.20
CA ALA A 190 -27.85 1.23 -0.02
C ALA A 190 -26.99 1.59 1.19
N LYS A 191 -25.65 1.59 1.06
CA LYS A 191 -24.71 1.99 2.12
C LYS A 191 -24.97 3.37 2.72
N ILE A 192 -25.37 4.34 1.89
CA ILE A 192 -25.72 5.69 2.37
C ILE A 192 -26.92 5.67 3.33
N SER A 193 -27.89 4.78 3.08
CA SER A 193 -29.10 4.64 3.90
C SER A 193 -28.92 3.65 5.04
N ASP A 194 -28.14 2.60 4.81
CA ASP A 194 -27.82 1.50 5.72
C ASP A 194 -26.31 1.19 5.64
N PRO A 195 -25.51 1.74 6.58
CA PRO A 195 -24.06 1.51 6.63
C PRO A 195 -23.64 0.03 6.74
N GLU A 196 -24.54 -0.86 7.15
CA GLU A 196 -24.25 -2.30 7.30
C GLU A 196 -24.43 -3.09 5.99
N ALA A 197 -25.06 -2.50 4.96
CA ALA A 197 -25.25 -3.17 3.66
C ALA A 197 -23.92 -3.66 3.08
N GLU A 198 -23.82 -4.91 2.63
CA GLU A 198 -22.55 -5.44 2.11
C GLU A 198 -22.21 -4.88 0.72
N LEU A 199 -20.92 -4.64 0.49
CA LEU A 199 -20.37 -4.34 -0.83
C LEU A 199 -19.75 -5.62 -1.38
N ASP A 200 -20.08 -5.95 -2.64
CA ASP A 200 -19.42 -7.04 -3.33
C ASP A 200 -18.03 -6.59 -3.79
N ASN A 201 -16.99 -7.22 -3.25
CA ASN A 201 -15.61 -6.92 -3.60
C ASN A 201 -15.29 -7.25 -5.06
N ASP A 202 -16.03 -8.17 -5.69
CA ASP A 202 -15.84 -8.52 -7.09
C ASP A 202 -16.33 -7.37 -7.99
N ASP A 203 -17.43 -6.70 -7.62
CA ASP A 203 -17.94 -5.52 -8.34
C ASP A 203 -17.00 -4.32 -8.19
N VAL A 204 -16.46 -4.08 -6.99
CA VAL A 204 -15.45 -3.04 -6.74
C VAL A 204 -14.21 -3.29 -7.61
N SER A 205 -13.74 -4.54 -7.65
CA SER A 205 -12.55 -4.94 -8.41
C SER A 205 -12.79 -4.81 -9.92
N ALA A 206 -13.95 -5.21 -10.41
CA ALA A 206 -14.30 -5.13 -11.83
C ALA A 206 -14.36 -3.68 -12.34
N VAL A 207 -14.89 -2.76 -11.54
CA VAL A 207 -14.90 -1.33 -11.89
C VAL A 207 -13.50 -0.75 -11.89
N HIS A 208 -12.67 -1.10 -10.90
CA HIS A 208 -11.28 -0.63 -10.85
C HIS A 208 -10.45 -1.16 -12.03
N GLU A 209 -10.59 -2.45 -12.38
CA GLU A 209 -9.94 -3.05 -13.55
C GLU A 209 -10.37 -2.36 -14.84
N LEU A 210 -11.65 -1.98 -14.95
CA LEU A 210 -12.16 -1.24 -16.09
C LEU A 210 -11.52 0.15 -16.23
N ILE A 211 -11.25 0.86 -15.12
CA ILE A 211 -10.55 2.14 -15.14
C ILE A 211 -9.10 1.92 -15.61
N GLN A 212 -8.43 0.91 -15.05
CA GLN A 212 -7.04 0.56 -15.38
C GLN A 212 -6.86 0.16 -16.84
N LEU A 213 -7.80 -0.58 -17.43
CA LEU A 213 -7.75 -0.99 -18.85
C LEU A 213 -7.75 0.19 -19.83
N HIS A 214 -8.22 1.37 -19.41
CA HIS A 214 -8.19 2.58 -20.24
C HIS A 214 -6.95 3.47 -19.97
N LEU A 215 -6.06 3.05 -19.07
CA LEU A 215 -4.77 3.70 -18.81
C LEU A 215 -3.63 3.12 -19.66
N GLU A 216 -3.75 1.85 -20.07
CA GLU A 216 -2.80 1.12 -20.95
C GLU A 216 -2.92 1.51 -22.43
#